data_AF-A0A966GS88-F1
#
_entry.id   AF-A0A966GS88-F1
#
_cell.length_a   1.000
_cell.length_b   1.000
_cell.length_c   1.000
_cell.angle_alpha   90.00
_cell.angle_beta   90.00
_cell.angle_gamma   90.00
#
_symmetry.space_group_name_H-M   'P 1'
#
loop_
_entity.id
_entity.type
_entity.pdbx_description
1 polymer ?
#
loop_
_entity_poly.entity_id
_entity_poly.type
_entity_poly.pdbx_seq_one_letter_code
_entity_poly.pdbx_strand_id
1 'polypeptide(L)'
;MNTDICFKSVRGVFVQTELKGVEIILVQDLKMVPKIFNCVTELGYKVYQLKTLQGEKYYINGGVFGVFENDLDILQSPLGDFMWSSKNRLVFWSEDE
;
A
#
# COMPACT_ATOMS: atom_id res chain seq x y z
N MET A 1 -18.83 4.52 -0.48
CA MET A 1 -17.99 3.55 0.23
C MET A 1 -16.58 3.73 -0.31
N ASN A 2 -15.68 4.14 0.56
CA ASN A 2 -14.30 4.45 0.20
C ASN A 2 -13.43 3.21 0.47
N THR A 3 -12.39 3.04 -0.36
CA THR A 3 -11.38 2.00 -0.17
C THR A 3 -10.07 2.68 0.17
N ASP A 4 -9.51 2.32 1.31
CA ASP A 4 -8.23 2.79 1.77
C ASP A 4 -7.23 1.66 1.79
N ILE A 5 -5.99 2.02 1.46
CA ILE A 5 -4.84 1.13 1.43
C ILE A 5 -3.83 1.60 2.46
N CYS A 6 -3.37 0.69 3.30
CA CYS A 6 -2.40 0.99 4.35
C CYS A 6 -1.14 0.14 4.14
N PHE A 7 0.02 0.78 4.21
CA PHE A 7 1.31 0.11 4.30
C PHE A 7 1.93 0.44 5.67
N LYS A 8 2.41 -0.60 6.39
CA LYS A 8 3.11 -0.43 7.67
C LYS A 8 4.59 -0.77 7.54
N SER A 9 5.38 -0.17 8.42
CA SER A 9 6.85 -0.32 8.43
C SER A 9 7.44 0.00 7.06
N VAL A 10 7.13 1.18 6.53
CA VAL A 10 7.54 1.58 5.18
C VAL A 10 8.91 2.25 5.23
N ARG A 11 9.85 1.75 4.42
CA ARG A 11 11.20 2.30 4.29
C ARG A 11 11.33 3.35 3.21
N GLY A 12 10.49 3.24 2.18
CA GLY A 12 10.51 4.16 1.06
C GLY A 12 9.17 4.16 0.35
N VAL A 13 8.71 5.35 -0.02
CA VAL A 13 7.53 5.59 -0.84
C VAL A 13 7.94 6.47 -2.01
N PHE A 14 7.74 5.97 -3.21
CA PHE A 14 7.97 6.71 -4.44
C PHE A 14 6.74 6.53 -5.32
N VAL A 15 5.69 7.29 -5.02
CA VAL A 15 4.41 7.27 -5.74
C VAL A 15 4.04 8.70 -6.13
N GLN A 16 3.27 8.86 -7.20
CA GLN A 16 2.60 10.13 -7.46
C GLN A 16 1.54 10.40 -6.38
N THR A 17 1.26 11.68 -6.14
CA THR A 17 0.25 12.12 -5.16
C THR A 17 -1.18 11.80 -5.58
N GLU A 18 -1.41 11.57 -6.87
CA GLU A 18 -2.67 11.14 -7.44
C GLU A 18 -2.42 9.91 -8.31
N LEU A 19 -3.22 8.85 -8.11
CA LEU A 19 -3.17 7.62 -8.89
C LEU A 19 -4.57 7.32 -9.41
N LYS A 20 -4.72 7.10 -10.72
CA LYS A 20 -6.02 6.79 -11.34
C LYS A 20 -6.19 5.29 -11.51
N GLY A 21 -6.87 4.67 -10.53
CA GLY A 21 -7.05 3.23 -10.43
C GLY A 21 -5.73 2.52 -10.14
N VAL A 22 -5.73 1.60 -9.18
CA VAL A 22 -4.49 0.93 -8.74
C VAL A 22 -4.69 -0.57 -8.62
N GLU A 23 -3.79 -1.32 -9.25
CA GLU A 23 -3.57 -2.75 -9.05
C GLU A 23 -2.34 -2.91 -8.15
N ILE A 24 -2.46 -3.63 -7.04
CA ILE A 24 -1.37 -3.84 -6.08
C ILE A 24 -0.94 -5.30 -6.13
N ILE A 25 0.36 -5.54 -6.34
CA ILE A 25 0.92 -6.88 -6.51
C ILE A 25 2.14 -7.04 -5.60
N LEU A 26 2.27 -8.18 -4.93
CA LEU A 26 3.49 -8.54 -4.21
C LEU A 26 4.57 -8.96 -5.23
N VAL A 27 5.72 -8.27 -5.21
CA VAL A 27 6.85 -8.57 -6.09
C VAL A 27 7.60 -9.80 -5.56
N GLN A 28 7.62 -10.86 -6.36
CA GLN A 28 8.32 -12.12 -6.04
C GLN A 28 9.78 -12.10 -6.49
N ASP A 29 10.11 -11.44 -7.62
CA ASP A 29 11.47 -11.29 -8.12
C ASP A 29 11.89 -9.81 -8.17
N LEU A 30 12.81 -9.45 -7.29
CA LEU A 30 13.27 -8.07 -7.13
C LEU A 30 14.20 -7.61 -8.24
N LYS A 31 14.68 -8.51 -9.10
CA LYS A 31 15.36 -8.11 -10.35
C LYS A 31 14.45 -7.29 -11.25
N MET A 32 13.14 -7.39 -11.06
CA MET A 32 12.13 -6.60 -11.79
C MET A 32 11.94 -5.18 -11.22
N VAL A 33 12.52 -4.86 -10.06
CA VAL A 33 12.39 -3.55 -9.42
C VAL A 33 13.53 -2.63 -9.89
N PRO A 34 13.22 -1.46 -10.45
CA PRO A 34 14.25 -0.52 -10.87
C PRO A 34 15.12 -0.08 -9.68
N LYS A 35 16.46 -0.08 -9.86
CA LYS A 35 17.42 0.23 -8.78
C LYS A 35 17.21 1.59 -8.10
N ILE A 36 16.58 2.54 -8.80
CA ILE A 36 16.24 3.87 -8.27
C ILE A 36 15.34 3.81 -7.03
N PHE A 37 14.53 2.77 -6.88
CA PHE A 37 13.63 2.59 -5.74
C PHE A 37 14.33 2.05 -4.49
N ASN A 38 15.62 1.68 -4.58
CA ASN A 38 16.50 1.23 -3.49
C ASN A 38 15.80 0.32 -2.45
N CYS A 39 15.01 -0.65 -2.92
CA CYS A 39 14.24 -1.52 -2.04
C CYS A 39 15.14 -2.52 -1.32
N VAL A 40 14.85 -2.79 -0.05
CA VAL A 40 15.62 -3.68 0.82
C VAL A 40 14.82 -4.95 1.12
N THR A 41 15.52 -6.08 1.21
CA THR A 41 14.96 -7.42 1.48
C THR A 41 15.27 -7.91 2.87
N GLU A 42 15.48 -7.00 3.81
CA GLU A 42 15.69 -7.39 5.20
C GLU A 42 14.51 -8.22 5.72
N LEU A 43 14.78 -9.07 6.71
CA LEU A 43 13.77 -9.93 7.31
C LEU A 43 12.52 -9.12 7.68
N GLY A 44 11.37 -9.56 7.16
CA GLY A 44 10.07 -8.93 7.41
C GLY A 44 9.69 -7.78 6.47
N TYR A 45 10.50 -7.46 5.46
CA TYR A 45 10.15 -6.46 4.44
C TYR A 45 9.76 -7.12 3.11
N LYS A 46 8.63 -6.67 2.56
CA LYS A 46 8.09 -7.06 1.26
C LYS A 46 8.16 -5.86 0.30
N VAL A 47 8.12 -6.12 -1.00
CA VAL A 47 8.03 -5.06 -2.01
C VAL A 47 6.71 -5.20 -2.74
N TYR A 48 5.88 -4.17 -2.64
CA TYR A 48 4.57 -4.09 -3.28
C TYR A 48 4.69 -3.18 -4.50
N GLN A 49 4.27 -3.68 -5.66
CA GLN A 49 4.15 -2.90 -6.87
C GLN A 49 2.75 -2.34 -6.98
N LEU A 50 2.64 -1.04 -7.20
CA LEU A 50 1.41 -0.34 -7.55
C LEU A 50 1.43 -0.09 -9.05
N LYS A 51 0.42 -0.57 -9.77
CA LYS A 51 0.28 -0.37 -11.21
C LYS A 51 -0.97 0.44 -11.49
N THR A 52 -0.81 1.57 -12.16
CA THR A 52 -1.94 2.43 -12.53
C THR A 52 -2.66 1.91 -13.77
N LEU A 53 -3.88 2.40 -14.02
CA LEU A 53 -4.59 2.10 -15.26
C LEU A 53 -3.82 2.57 -16.52
N GLN A 54 -2.99 3.60 -16.38
CA GLN A 54 -2.14 4.14 -17.43
C GLN A 54 -0.86 3.30 -17.63
N GLY A 55 -0.63 2.28 -16.79
CA GLY A 55 0.52 1.37 -16.88
C GLY A 55 1.77 1.87 -16.14
N GLU A 56 1.69 3.00 -15.43
CA GLU A 56 2.77 3.47 -14.57
C GLU A 56 2.96 2.50 -13.41
N LYS A 57 4.20 2.34 -12.97
CA LYS A 57 4.58 1.38 -11.93
C LYS A 57 5.33 2.11 -10.84
N TYR A 58 4.86 1.91 -9.62
CA TYR A 58 5.49 2.40 -8.40
C TYR A 58 5.76 1.23 -7.46
N TYR A 59 6.68 1.43 -6.53
CA TYR A 59 7.10 0.39 -5.61
C TYR A 59 7.09 0.94 -4.19
N ILE A 60 6.50 0.18 -3.27
CA ILE A 60 6.49 0.44 -1.84
C ILE A 60 7.22 -0.71 -1.17
N ASN A 61 8.31 -0.39 -0.48
CA ASN A 61 9.02 -1.34 0.35
C ASN A 61 8.55 -1.20 1.80
N GLY A 62 7.72 -2.14 2.24
CA GLY A 62 7.07 -2.11 3.54
C GLY A 62 6.93 -3.51 4.14
N GLY A 63 6.68 -3.58 5.44
CA GLY A 63 6.47 -4.87 6.10
C GLY A 63 5.12 -5.48 5.72
N VAL A 64 4.05 -4.68 5.83
CA VAL A 64 2.68 -5.17 5.74
C VAL A 64 1.83 -4.28 4.86
N PHE A 65 0.86 -4.88 4.17
CA PHE A 65 -0.17 -4.24 3.37
C PHE A 65 -1.57 -4.63 3.88
N GLY A 66 -2.47 -3.65 3.94
CA GLY A 66 -3.86 -3.86 4.31
C GLY A 66 -4.84 -3.05 3.47
N VAL A 67 -6.04 -3.62 3.27
CA VAL A 67 -7.16 -2.98 2.56
C VAL A 67 -8.31 -2.82 3.52
N PHE A 68 -8.90 -1.63 3.53
CA PHE A 68 -10.01 -1.28 4.40
C PHE A 68 -11.11 -0.62 3.58
N GLU A 69 -12.34 -0.97 3.88
CA GLU A 69 -13.52 -0.27 3.38
C GLU A 69 -14.09 0.59 4.49
N ASN A 70 -14.48 1.82 4.16
CA ASN A 70 -15.01 2.74 5.15
C ASN A 70 -16.09 3.66 4.60
N ASP A 71 -16.90 4.14 5.54
CA ASP A 71 -17.95 5.12 5.32
C ASP A 71 -17.56 6.52 5.84
N LEU A 72 -16.27 6.77 6.05
CA LEU A 72 -15.77 8.09 6.43
C LEU A 72 -15.64 8.97 5.18
N ASP A 73 -15.97 10.25 5.34
CA ASP A 73 -15.75 11.23 4.28
C ASP A 73 -14.25 11.50 4.12
N ILE A 74 -13.79 11.75 2.88
CA ILE A 74 -12.36 11.82 2.50
C ILE A 74 -11.56 12.84 3.33
N LEU A 75 -12.26 13.85 3.89
CA LEU A 75 -11.69 14.94 4.67
C LEU A 75 -11.59 14.68 6.18
N GLN A 76 -12.12 13.56 6.69
CA GLN A 76 -12.17 13.25 8.12
C GLN A 76 -11.16 12.18 8.60
N SER A 77 -10.13 11.90 7.80
CA SER A 77 -9.12 10.88 8.12
C SER A 77 -7.80 11.51 8.57
N PRO A 78 -7.61 11.86 9.85
CA PRO A 78 -6.25 11.99 10.36
C PRO A 78 -5.62 10.58 10.37
N LEU A 79 -4.43 10.50 9.77
CA LEU A 79 -3.52 9.35 9.78
C LEU A 79 -3.31 8.84 11.22
N GLY A 80 -4.15 7.92 11.69
CA GLY A 80 -4.07 7.39 13.04
C GLY A 80 -5.36 6.74 13.50
N ASP A 81 -6.45 7.51 13.58
CA ASP A 81 -7.75 7.04 14.08
C ASP A 81 -8.48 6.15 13.08
N PHE A 82 -8.08 6.21 11.82
CA PHE A 82 -8.63 5.43 10.72
C PHE A 82 -8.66 3.92 11.03
N MET A 83 -7.51 3.26 11.20
CA MET A 83 -7.46 1.80 11.45
C MET A 83 -8.28 1.34 12.65
N TRP A 84 -8.53 2.23 13.61
CA TRP A 84 -9.21 1.92 14.87
C TRP A 84 -10.67 2.41 14.89
N SER A 85 -11.13 3.04 13.81
CA SER A 85 -12.51 3.51 13.67
C SER A 85 -13.46 2.33 13.54
N SER A 86 -14.56 2.35 14.29
CA SER A 86 -15.66 1.39 14.14
C SER A 86 -16.36 1.47 12.78
N LYS A 87 -16.07 2.52 11.99
CA LYS A 87 -16.57 2.70 10.63
C LYS A 87 -15.64 2.11 9.56
N ASN A 88 -14.54 1.50 9.98
CA ASN A 88 -13.63 0.79 9.09
C ASN A 88 -13.85 -0.71 9.18
N ARG A 89 -13.93 -1.35 8.02
CA ARG A 89 -13.93 -2.80 7.87
C ARG A 89 -12.62 -3.24 7.23
N LEU A 90 -11.84 -4.05 7.94
CA LEU A 90 -10.71 -4.76 7.34
C LEU A 90 -11.22 -5.73 6.29
N VAL A 91 -10.70 -5.61 5.07
CA VAL A 91 -10.99 -6.52 3.95
C VAL A 91 -9.85 -7.50 3.75
N PHE A 92 -8.61 -7.03 3.89
CA PHE A 92 -7.42 -7.81 3.62
C PHE A 92 -6.24 -7.39 4.49
N TRP A 93 -5.46 -8.36 4.95
CA TRP A 93 -4.22 -8.14 5.70
C TRP A 93 -3.14 -9.14 5.28
N SER A 94 -1.99 -8.65 4.82
CA SER A 94 -0.96 -9.50 4.20
C SER A 94 -0.14 -10.39 5.14
N GLU A 95 -0.39 -10.32 6.46
CA GLU A 95 0.26 -11.17 7.47
C GLU A 95 -0.66 -12.26 8.01
N ASP A 96 -1.95 -12.20 7.66
CA ASP A 96 -2.92 -13.24 8.01
C ASP A 96 -2.98 -14.35 6.93
N GLU A 97 -2.16 -14.23 5.88
CA GLU A 97 -1.91 -15.22 4.82
C GLU A 97 -0.51 -15.84 4.94
#